data_AF-A0A7N0V561-F1
#
_entry.id   AF-A0A7N0V561-F1
#
_cell.length_a   1.000
_cell.length_b   1.000
_cell.length_c   1.000
_cell.angle_alpha   90.00
_cell.angle_beta   90.00
_cell.angle_gamma   90.00
#
_symmetry.space_group_name_H-M   'P 1'
#
loop_
_entity.id
_entity.type
_entity.pdbx_description
1 polymer ?
#
loop_
_entity_poly.entity_id
_entity_poly.type
_entity_poly.pdbx_seq_one_letter_code
_entity_poly.pdbx_strand_id
1 'polypeptide(L)'
;MEKADSSRRVSRNAPNSLHVLAILAKDVGDLAVHEKSMFSPILKTWHPFAAGVAVATLHACYGNELKQFVSGITELTPDAIQVLRAADKLEKDLVQIAVEDSVDSDDGGKGIIREMPPYEAETVIANLVKVWIKSRVDTMKEWADRNIQQEVWNPQTNRDKYAPSCVEVLRILDDTLEAFFQLPIPNHPALLPDLVAGLDRCLQYYVMKTKAGCGSKSTYIPTLPALTRCSTESKFHGVFKKKDKSRGLPKRNSQVATTNGESSLGIPQLCVRINTLHQIKSEIDVLEKRVITHLRNSESAQVEDFSNGLSKKFDLTPSACVEGVQQLSEALAYKVIFHDLSHVLWDGLYIGDASSSRIYPFIQEIEQFLLTISDTVHEKVRTRIITDILKASVDGFLLVLLAGGPSRSFTRQDSQILEDDFKSIKDLFWANGDGLPIELIDKFSATASHILPLFRSDTEALIDRFRRAALEAYGSAAKSRLPLPPTSGQWHPSDPNTLLRVLCYRNEDAASKFLKKTYNLPKKL
;
A
#
# COMPACT_ATOMS: atom_id res chain seq x y z
N MET A 1 62.36 -20.80 -16.82
CA MET A 1 61.39 -21.43 -15.89
C MET A 1 61.54 -20.93 -14.45
N GLU A 2 62.75 -20.77 -13.89
CA GLU A 2 62.92 -20.36 -12.47
C GLU A 2 62.37 -18.97 -12.09
N LYS A 3 62.48 -17.95 -12.97
CA LYS A 3 61.98 -16.59 -12.65
C LYS A 3 60.45 -16.49 -12.52
N ALA A 4 59.71 -17.37 -13.21
CA ALA A 4 58.25 -17.39 -13.19
C ALA A 4 57.69 -18.04 -11.92
N ASP A 5 58.40 -19.03 -11.36
CA ASP A 5 57.99 -19.68 -10.11
C ASP A 5 58.34 -18.85 -8.86
N SER A 6 59.39 -18.01 -8.94
CA SER A 6 59.73 -17.08 -7.85
C SER A 6 58.71 -15.94 -7.70
N SER A 7 58.12 -15.42 -8.79
CA SER A 7 57.09 -14.38 -8.71
C SER A 7 55.73 -14.93 -8.25
N ARG A 8 55.39 -16.17 -8.66
CA ARG A 8 54.17 -16.89 -8.24
C ARG A 8 54.11 -17.19 -6.74
N ARG A 9 55.26 -17.40 -6.08
CA ARG A 9 55.30 -17.67 -4.63
C ARG A 9 55.17 -16.40 -3.78
N VAL A 10 55.57 -15.24 -4.30
CA VAL A 10 55.52 -13.96 -3.56
C VAL A 10 54.11 -13.35 -3.56
N SER A 11 53.30 -13.57 -4.61
CA SER A 11 51.94 -13.04 -4.67
C SER A 11 50.95 -13.75 -3.74
N ARG A 12 51.21 -15.01 -3.37
CA ARG A 12 50.29 -15.87 -2.60
C ARG A 12 50.02 -15.41 -1.16
N ASN A 13 50.82 -14.48 -0.63
CA ASN A 13 50.75 -14.00 0.77
C ASN A 13 50.33 -12.52 0.91
N ALA A 14 49.84 -11.88 -0.16
CA ALA A 14 49.32 -10.50 -0.09
C ALA A 14 47.79 -10.50 -0.05
N PRO A 15 47.14 -9.64 0.77
CA PRO A 15 45.68 -9.61 0.94
C PRO A 15 44.89 -9.11 -0.29
N ASN A 16 45.55 -8.95 -1.46
CA ASN A 16 44.97 -8.56 -2.75
C ASN A 16 45.73 -9.26 -3.91
N SER A 17 45.92 -10.57 -3.82
CA SER A 17 46.59 -11.31 -4.89
C SER A 17 45.64 -11.54 -6.08
N LEU A 18 46.03 -11.09 -7.28
CA LEU A 18 45.27 -11.38 -8.51
C LEU A 18 45.05 -12.89 -8.67
N HIS A 19 43.84 -13.29 -9.04
CA HIS A 19 43.52 -14.68 -9.31
C HIS A 19 44.40 -15.22 -10.45
N VAL A 20 44.84 -16.49 -10.34
CA VAL A 20 45.80 -17.08 -11.28
C VAL A 20 45.33 -17.01 -12.74
N LEU A 21 44.02 -17.19 -12.98
CA LEU A 21 43.44 -17.05 -14.32
C LEU A 21 43.42 -15.61 -14.84
N ALA A 22 43.27 -14.61 -13.96
CA ALA A 22 43.37 -13.21 -14.38
C ALA A 22 44.82 -12.85 -14.75
N ILE A 23 45.80 -13.42 -14.04
CA ILE A 23 47.23 -13.32 -14.40
C ILE A 23 47.48 -14.02 -15.74
N LEU A 24 46.96 -15.25 -15.89
CA LEU A 24 47.09 -16.01 -17.14
C LEU A 24 46.50 -15.24 -18.32
N ALA A 25 45.34 -14.59 -18.15
CA ALA A 25 44.73 -13.78 -19.20
C ALA A 25 45.67 -12.66 -19.67
N LYS A 26 46.30 -11.97 -18.71
CA LYS A 26 47.28 -10.93 -19.01
C LYS A 26 48.52 -11.50 -19.72
N ASP A 27 49.09 -12.59 -19.21
CA ASP A 27 50.28 -13.21 -19.79
C ASP A 27 50.01 -13.71 -21.23
N VAL A 28 48.80 -14.21 -21.50
CA VAL A 28 48.36 -14.61 -22.85
C VAL A 28 48.23 -13.39 -23.77
N GLY A 29 47.70 -12.28 -23.27
CA GLY A 29 47.64 -11.02 -24.03
C GLY A 29 49.03 -10.48 -24.36
N ASP A 30 49.94 -10.46 -23.39
CA ASP A 30 51.34 -10.05 -23.60
C ASP A 30 52.04 -10.96 -24.62
N LEU A 31 51.79 -12.28 -24.57
CA LEU A 31 52.29 -13.25 -25.54
C LEU A 31 51.74 -13.00 -26.95
N ALA A 32 50.45 -12.68 -27.08
CA ALA A 32 49.83 -12.38 -28.37
C ALA A 32 50.45 -11.13 -29.03
N VAL A 33 50.68 -10.07 -28.24
CA VAL A 33 51.36 -8.85 -28.74
C VAL A 33 52.80 -9.15 -29.17
N HIS A 34 53.51 -9.97 -28.40
CA HIS A 34 54.87 -10.39 -28.74
C HIS A 34 54.92 -11.25 -30.01
N GLU A 35 53.99 -12.19 -30.16
CA GLU A 35 53.86 -13.03 -31.35
C GLU A 35 53.61 -12.17 -32.60
N LYS A 36 52.61 -11.28 -32.52
CA LYS A 36 52.24 -10.34 -33.59
C LYS A 36 53.42 -9.50 -34.08
N SER A 37 54.23 -9.00 -33.15
CA SER A 37 55.31 -8.06 -33.46
C SER A 37 56.59 -8.75 -33.95
N MET A 38 56.89 -9.95 -33.46
CA MET A 38 58.18 -10.60 -33.71
C MET A 38 58.10 -11.72 -34.76
N PHE A 39 57.08 -12.57 -34.68
CA PHE A 39 57.04 -13.81 -35.47
C PHE A 39 56.12 -13.70 -36.67
N SER A 40 54.94 -13.09 -36.52
CA SER A 40 53.98 -13.00 -37.63
C SER A 40 54.55 -12.32 -38.89
N PRO A 41 55.37 -11.25 -38.82
CA PRO A 41 55.96 -10.64 -40.03
C PRO A 41 56.84 -11.62 -40.84
N ILE A 42 57.49 -12.57 -40.16
CA ILE A 42 58.32 -13.60 -40.79
C ILE A 42 57.41 -14.68 -41.39
N LEU A 43 56.42 -15.13 -40.60
CA LEU A 43 55.51 -16.21 -40.97
C LEU A 43 54.48 -15.83 -42.03
N LYS A 44 54.24 -14.53 -42.27
CA LYS A 44 53.39 -14.03 -43.36
C LYS A 44 53.83 -14.48 -44.75
N THR A 45 55.11 -14.85 -44.92
CA THR A 45 55.61 -15.45 -46.16
C THR A 45 55.02 -16.85 -46.44
N TRP A 46 54.52 -17.53 -45.40
CA TRP A 46 53.97 -18.89 -45.47
C TRP A 46 52.46 -18.93 -45.25
N HIS A 47 51.92 -18.05 -44.40
CA HIS A 47 50.49 -17.93 -44.16
C HIS A 47 50.08 -16.45 -44.10
N PRO A 48 49.19 -15.97 -44.97
CA PRO A 48 48.87 -14.54 -45.07
C PRO A 48 48.32 -13.94 -43.77
N PHE A 49 47.70 -14.77 -42.91
CA PHE A 49 47.09 -14.38 -41.63
C PHE A 49 47.78 -15.04 -40.43
N ALA A 50 49.11 -15.02 -40.39
CA ALA A 50 49.89 -15.72 -39.37
C ALA A 50 49.55 -15.29 -37.93
N ALA A 51 49.33 -13.99 -37.68
CA ALA A 51 48.98 -13.50 -36.34
C ALA A 51 47.56 -13.95 -35.95
N GLY A 52 46.62 -13.90 -36.90
CA GLY A 52 45.25 -14.36 -36.71
C GLY A 52 45.16 -15.83 -36.26
N VAL A 53 45.95 -16.71 -36.87
CA VAL A 53 46.02 -18.13 -36.49
C VAL A 53 46.62 -18.31 -35.08
N ALA A 54 47.65 -17.54 -34.76
CA ALA A 54 48.29 -17.61 -33.44
C ALA A 54 47.34 -17.16 -32.33
N VAL A 55 46.66 -16.02 -32.51
CA VAL A 55 45.70 -15.52 -31.49
C VAL A 55 44.46 -16.39 -31.38
N ALA A 56 43.99 -17.04 -32.46
CA ALA A 56 42.92 -18.03 -32.39
C ALA A 56 43.33 -19.24 -31.53
N THR A 57 44.58 -19.69 -31.65
CA THR A 57 45.12 -20.77 -30.82
C THR A 57 45.22 -20.35 -29.35
N LEU A 58 45.77 -19.16 -29.08
CA LEU A 58 45.87 -18.62 -27.71
C LEU A 58 44.49 -18.44 -27.07
N HIS A 59 43.52 -17.96 -27.84
CA HIS A 59 42.14 -17.81 -27.45
C HIS A 59 41.52 -19.17 -27.05
N ALA A 60 41.66 -20.19 -27.90
CA ALA A 60 41.15 -21.53 -27.59
C ALA A 60 41.79 -22.13 -26.32
N CYS A 61 43.10 -21.94 -26.12
CA CYS A 61 43.80 -22.42 -24.93
C CYS A 61 43.28 -21.76 -23.64
N TYR A 62 43.17 -20.43 -23.61
CA TYR A 62 42.63 -19.73 -22.44
C TYR A 62 41.15 -20.03 -22.21
N GLY A 63 40.36 -20.08 -23.29
CA GLY A 63 38.93 -20.38 -23.24
C GLY A 63 38.61 -21.73 -22.59
N ASN A 64 39.46 -22.75 -22.79
CA ASN A 64 39.30 -24.05 -22.13
C ASN A 64 39.45 -23.97 -20.61
N GLU A 65 40.45 -23.22 -20.12
CA GLU A 65 40.68 -23.00 -18.69
C GLU A 65 39.56 -22.15 -18.09
N LEU A 66 39.14 -21.09 -18.80
CA LEU A 66 38.03 -20.23 -18.39
C LEU A 66 36.73 -21.03 -18.26
N LYS A 67 36.44 -21.93 -19.21
CA LYS A 67 35.23 -22.76 -19.19
C LYS A 67 35.18 -23.68 -17.96
N GLN A 68 36.32 -24.26 -17.57
CA GLN A 68 36.41 -25.06 -16.35
C GLN A 68 36.11 -24.20 -15.12
N PHE A 69 36.72 -23.01 -15.04
CA PHE A 69 36.48 -22.07 -13.95
C PHE A 69 35.02 -21.65 -13.84
N VAL A 70 34.40 -21.23 -14.95
CA VAL A 70 32.98 -20.80 -14.99
C VAL A 70 32.05 -21.90 -14.53
N SER A 71 32.30 -23.16 -14.89
CA SER A 71 31.46 -24.28 -14.45
C SER A 71 31.52 -24.55 -12.94
N GLY A 72 32.54 -24.05 -12.24
CA GLY A 72 32.70 -24.18 -10.79
C GLY A 72 32.16 -23.00 -9.97
N ILE A 73 31.72 -21.90 -10.59
CA ILE A 73 31.25 -20.70 -9.87
C ILE A 73 29.73 -20.72 -9.73
N THR A 74 29.24 -20.60 -8.50
CA THR A 74 27.81 -20.51 -8.19
C THR A 74 27.38 -19.15 -7.67
N GLU A 75 28.33 -18.33 -7.21
CA GLU A 75 28.07 -17.06 -6.53
C GLU A 75 28.97 -15.94 -7.07
N LEU A 76 28.49 -14.71 -6.96
CA LEU A 76 29.24 -13.52 -7.34
C LEU A 76 30.35 -13.24 -6.31
N THR A 77 31.60 -13.54 -6.65
CA THR A 77 32.78 -13.27 -5.82
C THR A 77 33.70 -12.24 -6.49
N PRO A 78 34.53 -11.50 -5.72
CA PRO A 78 35.52 -10.58 -6.29
C PRO A 78 36.46 -11.27 -7.29
N ASP A 79 36.89 -12.50 -6.99
CA ASP A 79 37.75 -13.31 -7.86
C ASP A 79 37.04 -13.69 -9.17
N ALA A 80 35.77 -14.08 -9.11
CA ALA A 80 34.99 -14.40 -10.30
C ALA A 80 34.84 -13.17 -11.21
N ILE A 81 34.51 -12.00 -10.65
CA ILE A 81 34.40 -10.77 -11.45
C ILE A 81 35.75 -10.39 -12.06
N GLN A 82 36.83 -10.50 -11.28
CA GLN A 82 38.18 -10.19 -11.74
C GLN A 82 38.60 -11.07 -12.93
N VAL A 83 38.40 -12.39 -12.84
CA VAL A 83 38.73 -13.33 -13.92
C VAL A 83 37.87 -13.07 -15.15
N LEU A 84 36.56 -12.87 -14.99
CA LEU A 84 35.64 -12.64 -16.11
C LEU A 84 35.92 -11.31 -16.81
N ARG A 85 36.27 -10.25 -16.10
CA ARG A 85 36.71 -8.98 -16.72
C ARG A 85 38.04 -9.12 -17.45
N ALA A 86 38.99 -9.85 -16.88
CA ALA A 86 40.26 -10.11 -17.54
C ALA A 86 40.07 -10.96 -18.80
N ALA A 87 39.16 -11.93 -18.77
CA ALA A 87 38.78 -12.74 -19.92
C ALA A 87 38.12 -11.91 -21.03
N ASP A 88 37.13 -11.08 -20.68
CA ASP A 88 36.45 -10.17 -21.61
C ASP A 88 37.44 -9.21 -22.30
N LYS A 89 38.35 -8.62 -21.52
CA LYS A 89 39.41 -7.77 -22.07
C LYS A 89 40.34 -8.55 -23.01
N LEU A 90 40.80 -9.73 -22.58
CA LEU A 90 41.67 -10.56 -23.41
C LEU A 90 41.00 -10.93 -24.73
N GLU A 91 39.74 -11.33 -24.70
CA GLU A 91 38.96 -11.62 -25.91
C GLU A 91 38.97 -10.43 -26.87
N LYS A 92 38.62 -9.23 -26.38
CA LYS A 92 38.60 -8.00 -27.18
C LYS A 92 39.98 -7.71 -27.80
N ASP A 93 41.05 -7.86 -27.03
CA ASP A 93 42.43 -7.65 -27.48
C ASP A 93 42.83 -8.68 -28.57
N LEU A 94 42.53 -9.98 -28.37
CA LEU A 94 42.85 -11.04 -29.34
C LEU A 94 42.03 -10.92 -30.62
N VAL A 95 40.73 -10.64 -30.51
CA VAL A 95 39.83 -10.42 -31.65
C VAL A 95 40.30 -9.21 -32.46
N GLN A 96 40.72 -8.13 -31.82
CA GLN A 96 41.28 -6.98 -32.51
C GLN A 96 42.53 -7.37 -33.32
N ILE A 97 43.45 -8.15 -32.76
CA ILE A 97 44.63 -8.63 -33.50
C ILE A 97 44.22 -9.48 -34.70
N ALA A 98 43.25 -10.39 -34.55
CA ALA A 98 42.75 -11.22 -35.64
C ALA A 98 42.11 -10.38 -36.77
N VAL A 99 41.29 -9.39 -36.42
CA VAL A 99 40.65 -8.48 -37.38
C VAL A 99 41.71 -7.68 -38.13
N GLU A 100 42.67 -7.06 -37.43
CA GLU A 100 43.74 -6.27 -38.04
C GLU A 100 44.64 -7.10 -38.97
N ASP A 101 44.87 -8.38 -38.67
CA ASP A 101 45.68 -9.25 -39.52
C ASP A 101 44.96 -9.68 -40.81
N SER A 102 43.63 -9.57 -40.83
CA SER A 102 42.76 -10.08 -41.90
C SER A 102 42.14 -8.99 -42.79
N VAL A 103 42.59 -7.74 -42.67
CA VAL A 103 42.07 -6.58 -43.43
C VAL A 103 42.11 -6.80 -44.95
N ASP A 104 43.16 -7.48 -45.43
CA ASP A 104 43.36 -7.76 -46.87
C ASP A 104 42.77 -9.12 -47.30
N SER A 105 41.97 -9.78 -46.46
CA SER A 105 41.36 -11.09 -46.77
C SER A 105 40.10 -10.98 -47.64
N ASP A 106 39.96 -11.88 -48.62
CA ASP A 106 38.76 -12.00 -49.47
C ASP A 106 37.47 -12.29 -48.67
N ASP A 107 37.59 -12.96 -47.52
CA ASP A 107 36.47 -13.26 -46.62
C ASP A 107 36.29 -12.22 -45.49
N GLY A 108 37.15 -11.20 -45.45
CA GLY A 108 37.18 -10.17 -44.41
C GLY A 108 37.45 -10.73 -42.99
N GLY A 109 38.22 -11.81 -42.87
CA GLY A 109 38.61 -12.41 -41.59
C GLY A 109 37.58 -13.36 -40.98
N LYS A 110 36.47 -13.64 -41.67
CA LYS A 110 35.37 -14.47 -41.17
C LYS A 110 35.81 -15.88 -40.77
N GLY A 111 36.75 -16.48 -41.50
CA GLY A 111 37.28 -17.81 -41.19
C GLY A 111 37.95 -17.85 -39.81
N ILE A 112 38.82 -16.89 -39.50
CA ILE A 112 39.58 -16.84 -38.24
C ILE A 112 38.66 -16.52 -37.06
N ILE A 113 37.74 -15.57 -37.24
CA ILE A 113 36.78 -15.19 -36.20
C ILE A 113 35.86 -16.36 -35.83
N ARG A 114 35.53 -17.25 -36.77
CA ARG A 114 34.75 -18.47 -36.48
C ARG A 114 35.48 -19.45 -35.56
N GLU A 115 36.80 -19.45 -35.57
CA GLU A 115 37.64 -20.26 -34.67
C GLU A 115 37.78 -19.64 -33.27
N MET A 116 37.27 -18.41 -33.08
CA MET A 116 37.29 -17.67 -31.81
C MET A 116 35.86 -17.46 -31.29
N PRO A 117 35.16 -18.53 -30.86
CA PRO A 117 33.82 -18.38 -30.29
C PRO A 117 33.88 -17.56 -29.00
N PRO A 118 32.95 -16.62 -28.77
CA PRO A 118 33.02 -15.73 -27.61
C PRO A 118 33.01 -16.51 -26.29
N TYR A 119 33.77 -16.04 -25.32
CA TYR A 119 33.83 -16.47 -23.94
C TYR A 119 32.54 -16.17 -23.17
N GLU A 120 31.71 -15.25 -23.66
CA GLU A 120 30.44 -14.82 -23.03
C GLU A 120 30.62 -14.31 -21.59
N ALA A 121 31.79 -13.75 -21.28
CA ALA A 121 32.15 -13.34 -19.92
C ALA A 121 31.17 -12.32 -19.32
N GLU A 122 30.72 -11.33 -20.10
CA GLU A 122 29.70 -10.37 -19.67
C GLU A 122 28.35 -11.04 -19.35
N THR A 123 27.95 -12.06 -20.13
CA THR A 123 26.73 -12.84 -19.88
C THR A 123 26.84 -13.66 -18.60
N VAL A 124 28.00 -14.27 -18.34
CA VAL A 124 28.26 -14.99 -17.08
C VAL A 124 28.19 -14.02 -15.90
N ILE A 125 28.82 -12.84 -15.99
CA ILE A 125 28.72 -11.80 -14.95
C ILE A 125 27.26 -11.41 -14.71
N ALA A 126 26.50 -11.13 -15.78
CA ALA A 126 25.10 -10.74 -15.65
C ALA A 126 24.25 -11.82 -14.94
N ASN A 127 24.48 -13.09 -15.23
CA ASN A 127 23.79 -14.21 -14.57
C ASN A 127 24.17 -14.32 -13.08
N LEU A 128 25.45 -14.16 -12.73
CA LEU A 128 25.90 -14.16 -11.33
C LEU A 128 25.31 -12.97 -10.56
N VAL A 129 25.23 -11.78 -11.17
CA VAL A 129 24.59 -10.61 -10.57
C VAL A 129 23.10 -10.84 -10.37
N LYS A 130 22.39 -11.48 -11.31
CA LYS A 130 20.97 -11.83 -11.13
C LYS A 130 20.75 -12.79 -9.95
N VAL A 131 21.63 -13.77 -9.77
CA VAL A 131 21.61 -14.66 -8.59
C VAL A 131 21.87 -13.87 -7.31
N TRP A 132 22.83 -12.94 -7.32
CA TRP A 132 23.11 -12.04 -6.19
C TRP A 132 21.90 -11.15 -5.86
N ILE A 133 21.27 -10.52 -6.86
CA ILE A 133 20.06 -9.70 -6.70
C ILE A 133 18.96 -10.52 -6.03
N LYS A 134 18.70 -11.73 -6.53
CA LYS A 134 17.70 -12.63 -5.96
C LYS A 134 17.97 -12.91 -4.49
N SER A 135 19.21 -13.28 -4.14
CA SER A 135 19.61 -13.53 -2.75
C SER A 135 19.40 -12.31 -1.85
N ARG A 136 19.74 -11.09 -2.32
CA ARG A 136 19.53 -9.85 -1.58
C ARG A 136 18.04 -9.53 -1.37
N VAL A 137 17.22 -9.71 -2.40
CA VAL A 137 15.77 -9.48 -2.34
C VAL A 137 15.10 -10.47 -1.39
N ASP A 138 15.46 -11.76 -1.45
CA ASP A 138 14.95 -12.79 -0.55
C ASP A 138 15.33 -12.48 0.92
N THR A 139 16.58 -12.11 1.16
CA THR A 139 17.07 -11.69 2.48
C THR A 139 16.33 -10.45 3.01
N MET A 140 16.07 -9.46 2.15
CA MET A 140 15.33 -8.25 2.53
C MET A 140 13.89 -8.58 2.92
N LYS A 141 13.24 -9.51 2.21
CA LYS A 141 11.88 -9.95 2.54
C LYS A 141 11.81 -10.59 3.93
N GLU A 142 12.76 -11.46 4.26
CA GLU A 142 12.86 -12.08 5.59
C GLU A 142 13.11 -11.04 6.69
N TRP A 143 13.94 -10.03 6.41
CA TRP A 143 14.15 -8.90 7.32
C TRP A 143 12.89 -8.07 7.51
N ALA A 144 12.14 -7.79 6.44
CA ALA A 144 10.87 -7.07 6.52
C ALA A 144 9.87 -7.84 7.40
N ASP A 145 9.74 -9.16 7.20
CA ASP A 145 8.88 -10.01 8.04
C ASP A 145 9.28 -9.97 9.51
N ARG A 146 10.58 -10.14 9.82
CA ARG A 146 11.09 -10.10 11.20
C ARG A 146 10.87 -8.75 11.88
N ASN A 147 11.17 -7.65 11.18
CA ASN A 147 10.97 -6.31 11.71
C ASN A 147 9.50 -6.02 12.00
N ILE A 148 8.58 -6.39 11.11
CA ILE A 148 7.14 -6.19 11.32
C ILE A 148 6.61 -7.03 12.49
N GLN A 149 7.08 -8.27 12.65
CA GLN A 149 6.67 -9.14 13.76
C GLN A 149 7.11 -8.61 15.13
N GLN A 150 8.24 -7.89 15.19
CA GLN A 150 8.76 -7.30 16.42
C GLN A 150 8.15 -5.93 16.74
N GLU A 151 7.39 -5.36 15.80
CA GLU A 151 6.87 -4.01 15.93
C GLU A 151 5.68 -3.93 16.91
N VAL A 152 5.78 -3.03 17.88
CA VAL A 152 4.75 -2.80 18.93
C VAL A 152 3.75 -1.71 18.50
N TRP A 153 4.10 -0.88 17.51
CA TRP A 153 3.26 0.19 16.96
C TRP A 153 2.87 1.26 17.99
N ASN A 154 3.73 1.58 18.97
CA ASN A 154 3.41 2.54 20.02
C ASN A 154 3.97 3.95 19.71
N PRO A 155 3.16 5.02 19.70
CA PRO A 155 3.68 6.36 19.44
C PRO A 155 4.60 6.91 20.53
N GLN A 156 4.50 6.46 21.78
CA GLN A 156 5.36 6.96 22.85
C GLN A 156 6.80 6.44 22.76
N THR A 157 7.00 5.25 22.19
CA THR A 157 8.35 4.71 21.92
C THR A 157 8.96 5.30 20.65
N ASN A 158 8.12 5.83 19.77
CA ASN A 158 8.49 6.26 18.43
C ASN A 158 8.59 7.79 18.39
N ARG A 159 9.79 8.32 18.68
CA ARG A 159 10.04 9.78 18.75
C ARG A 159 9.55 10.55 17.53
N ASP A 160 9.61 9.92 16.35
CA ASP A 160 9.20 10.50 15.07
C ASP A 160 7.77 10.11 14.62
N LYS A 161 6.98 9.50 15.53
CA LYS A 161 5.57 9.08 15.35
C LYS A 161 5.34 8.04 14.24
N TYR A 162 6.38 7.45 13.65
CA TYR A 162 6.32 6.29 12.75
C TYR A 162 7.16 5.12 13.30
N ALA A 163 6.96 3.91 12.77
CA ALA A 163 7.58 2.70 13.25
C ALA A 163 9.11 2.66 12.98
N PRO A 164 9.96 2.29 13.95
CA PRO A 164 11.41 2.10 13.75
C PRO A 164 11.72 1.06 12.67
N SER A 165 10.88 0.02 12.54
CA SER A 165 10.99 -1.00 11.49
C SER A 165 11.06 -0.40 10.07
N CYS A 166 10.37 0.72 9.83
CA CYS A 166 10.42 1.42 8.55
C CYS A 166 11.80 2.01 8.25
N VAL A 167 12.43 2.61 9.25
CA VAL A 167 13.77 3.20 9.11
C VAL A 167 14.77 2.10 8.77
N GLU A 168 14.70 0.98 9.49
CA GLU A 168 15.62 -0.14 9.27
C GLU A 168 15.43 -0.78 7.88
N VAL A 169 14.19 -0.98 7.44
CA VAL A 169 13.90 -1.53 6.10
C VAL A 169 14.40 -0.60 5.00
N LEU A 170 14.20 0.72 5.13
CA LEU A 170 14.70 1.70 4.17
C LEU A 170 16.23 1.79 4.18
N ARG A 171 16.87 1.64 5.35
CA ARG A 171 18.33 1.59 5.48
C ARG A 171 18.91 0.36 4.78
N ILE A 172 18.35 -0.82 5.00
CA ILE A 172 18.77 -2.07 4.32
C ILE A 172 18.61 -1.94 2.79
N LEU A 173 17.54 -1.29 2.35
CA LEU A 173 17.32 -1.02 0.93
C LEU A 173 18.45 -0.12 0.38
N ASP A 174 18.74 0.99 1.04
CA ASP A 174 19.80 1.93 0.64
C ASP A 174 21.17 1.24 0.62
N ASP A 175 21.51 0.47 1.67
CA ASP A 175 22.73 -0.34 1.74
C ASP A 175 22.83 -1.34 0.57
N THR A 176 21.71 -1.93 0.15
CA THR A 176 21.67 -2.90 -0.96
C THR A 176 21.91 -2.22 -2.31
N LEU A 177 21.36 -1.02 -2.50
CA LEU A 177 21.59 -0.23 -3.71
C LEU A 177 23.04 0.25 -3.77
N GLU A 178 23.59 0.75 -2.67
CA GLU A 178 25.00 1.14 -2.58
C GLU A 178 25.89 -0.06 -2.91
N ALA A 179 25.66 -1.21 -2.28
CA ALA A 179 26.41 -2.43 -2.55
C ALA A 179 26.34 -2.86 -4.02
N PHE A 180 25.19 -2.66 -4.69
CA PHE A 180 25.05 -2.94 -6.13
C PHE A 180 25.92 -2.02 -6.99
N PHE A 181 25.94 -0.72 -6.73
CA PHE A 181 26.76 0.23 -7.50
C PHE A 181 28.27 0.13 -7.20
N GLN A 182 28.65 -0.50 -6.09
CA GLN A 182 30.04 -0.83 -5.77
C GLN A 182 30.51 -2.12 -6.47
N LEU A 183 29.62 -2.87 -7.13
CA LEU A 183 30.03 -4.07 -7.87
C LEU A 183 30.87 -3.65 -9.09
N PRO A 184 32.05 -4.26 -9.32
CA PRO A 184 32.89 -3.91 -10.46
C PRO A 184 32.38 -4.54 -11.76
N ILE A 185 31.12 -4.30 -12.16
CA ILE A 185 30.45 -4.92 -13.31
C ILE A 185 30.36 -3.97 -14.52
N PRO A 186 30.35 -4.50 -15.76
CA PRO A 186 30.45 -3.68 -16.98
C PRO A 186 29.15 -2.95 -17.34
N ASN A 187 27.97 -3.37 -16.85
CA ASN A 187 26.68 -2.78 -17.22
C ASN A 187 25.68 -2.77 -16.04
N HIS A 188 25.78 -1.76 -15.17
CA HIS A 188 24.77 -1.53 -14.13
C HIS A 188 23.39 -1.14 -14.69
N PRO A 189 23.28 -0.25 -15.71
CA PRO A 189 21.99 0.17 -16.25
C PRO A 189 21.07 -0.99 -16.66
N ALA A 190 21.61 -2.03 -17.29
CA ALA A 190 20.82 -3.18 -17.74
C ALA A 190 20.29 -4.07 -16.61
N LEU A 191 20.94 -4.10 -15.44
CA LEU A 191 20.61 -4.99 -14.33
C LEU A 191 19.87 -4.27 -13.18
N LEU A 192 19.96 -2.94 -13.14
CA LEU A 192 19.30 -2.12 -12.13
C LEU A 192 17.77 -2.27 -12.11
N PRO A 193 17.04 -2.41 -13.24
CA PRO A 193 15.59 -2.62 -13.22
C PRO A 193 15.18 -3.89 -12.46
N ASP A 194 15.93 -4.99 -12.60
CA ASP A 194 15.65 -6.25 -11.90
C ASP A 194 15.80 -6.08 -10.38
N LEU A 195 16.85 -5.38 -9.94
CA LEU A 195 17.06 -5.05 -8.53
C LEU A 195 15.94 -4.16 -7.99
N VAL A 196 15.68 -3.04 -8.66
CA VAL A 196 14.66 -2.06 -8.25
C VAL A 196 13.28 -2.70 -8.17
N ALA A 197 12.89 -3.52 -9.16
CA ALA A 197 11.62 -4.23 -9.14
C ALA A 197 11.52 -5.23 -7.97
N GLY A 198 12.62 -5.92 -7.64
CA GLY A 198 12.69 -6.79 -6.47
C GLY A 198 12.53 -6.04 -5.14
N LEU A 199 13.25 -4.93 -4.97
CA LEU A 199 13.18 -4.08 -3.79
C LEU A 199 11.80 -3.43 -3.63
N ASP A 200 11.20 -2.95 -4.73
CA ASP A 200 9.86 -2.36 -4.74
C ASP A 200 8.79 -3.37 -4.30
N ARG A 201 8.89 -4.63 -4.75
CA ARG A 201 8.00 -5.70 -4.28
C ARG A 201 8.17 -6.00 -2.78
N CYS A 202 9.40 -5.97 -2.27
CA CYS A 202 9.66 -6.17 -0.84
C CYS A 202 9.06 -5.04 0.02
N LEU A 203 9.18 -3.79 -0.43
CA LEU A 203 8.54 -2.66 0.24
C LEU A 203 7.01 -2.70 0.13
N GLN A 204 6.46 -3.01 -1.04
CA GLN A 204 5.02 -3.23 -1.21
C GLN A 204 4.50 -4.31 -0.25
N TYR A 205 5.26 -5.39 -0.09
CA TYR A 205 4.95 -6.45 0.87
C TYR A 205 4.96 -5.94 2.33
N TYR A 206 5.95 -5.12 2.70
CA TYR A 206 5.98 -4.47 4.02
C TYR A 206 4.74 -3.59 4.24
N VAL A 207 4.35 -2.79 3.24
CA VAL A 207 3.16 -1.94 3.27
C VAL A 207 1.90 -2.78 3.45
N MET A 208 1.76 -3.89 2.72
CA MET A 208 0.64 -4.82 2.87
C MET A 208 0.56 -5.38 4.29
N LYS A 209 1.68 -5.83 4.85
CA LYS A 209 1.75 -6.40 6.21
C LYS A 209 1.46 -5.38 7.31
N THR A 210 1.86 -4.13 7.12
CA THR A 210 1.52 -3.01 8.03
C THR A 210 0.01 -2.82 8.18
N LYS A 211 -0.78 -3.13 7.14
CA LYS A 211 -2.25 -3.00 7.15
C LYS A 211 -2.97 -4.23 7.70
N ALA A 212 -2.30 -5.38 7.75
CA ALA A 212 -2.92 -6.62 8.15
C ALA A 212 -3.48 -6.52 9.58
N GLY A 213 -4.70 -7.05 9.78
CA GLY A 213 -5.39 -7.05 11.06
C GLY A 213 -6.02 -5.72 11.50
N CYS A 214 -5.94 -4.64 10.71
CA CYS A 214 -6.55 -3.34 11.08
C CYS A 214 -8.09 -3.27 10.92
N GLY A 215 -8.70 -4.30 10.34
CA GLY A 215 -10.11 -4.29 9.97
C GLY A 215 -10.40 -3.39 8.75
N SER A 216 -11.67 -3.27 8.41
CA SER A 216 -12.18 -2.39 7.35
C SER A 216 -13.41 -1.64 7.83
N LYS A 217 -13.91 -0.70 7.01
CA LYS A 217 -15.19 -0.02 7.25
C LYS A 217 -16.33 -0.98 7.62
N SER A 218 -16.47 -2.08 6.86
CA SER A 218 -17.54 -3.05 7.07
C SER A 218 -17.39 -3.86 8.35
N THR A 219 -16.20 -3.90 8.95
CA THR A 219 -15.95 -4.59 10.22
C THR A 219 -16.66 -3.91 11.39
N TYR A 220 -16.79 -2.57 11.36
CA TYR A 220 -17.26 -1.80 12.52
C TYR A 220 -18.73 -1.36 12.42
N ILE A 221 -19.31 -1.30 11.21
CA ILE A 221 -20.71 -0.88 11.04
C ILE A 221 -21.65 -1.93 11.66
N PRO A 222 -22.59 -1.55 12.55
CA PRO A 222 -23.49 -2.49 13.18
C PRO A 222 -24.49 -3.06 12.17
N THR A 223 -24.94 -4.29 12.42
CA THR A 223 -25.99 -4.92 11.60
C THR A 223 -27.30 -4.16 11.79
N LEU A 224 -28.01 -3.92 10.68
CA LEU A 224 -29.27 -3.18 10.72
C LEU A 224 -30.31 -3.94 11.55
N PRO A 225 -30.96 -3.29 12.55
CA PRO A 225 -31.99 -3.94 13.33
C PRO A 225 -33.22 -4.24 12.46
N ALA A 226 -33.98 -5.25 12.89
CA ALA A 226 -35.24 -5.58 12.25
C ALA A 226 -36.23 -4.41 12.33
N LEU A 227 -37.05 -4.27 11.28
CA LEU A 227 -38.00 -3.16 11.17
C LEU A 227 -39.13 -3.31 12.19
N THR A 228 -39.33 -2.26 12.98
CA THR A 228 -40.40 -2.11 13.96
C THR A 228 -41.20 -0.85 13.69
N ARG A 229 -42.40 -0.74 14.26
CA ARG A 229 -43.18 0.51 14.26
C ARG A 229 -43.30 1.09 15.66
N CYS A 230 -43.40 2.41 15.80
CA CYS A 230 -43.54 3.06 17.10
C CYS A 230 -44.80 2.60 17.86
N SER A 231 -44.67 2.47 19.19
CA SER A 231 -45.79 2.35 20.10
C SER A 231 -46.34 3.73 20.43
N THR A 232 -47.40 4.15 19.74
CA THR A 232 -48.23 5.26 20.21
C THR A 232 -48.88 4.85 21.54
N GLU A 233 -48.30 5.25 22.65
CA GLU A 233 -49.00 5.25 23.94
C GLU A 233 -50.01 6.40 23.88
N SER A 234 -51.29 6.07 24.01
CA SER A 234 -52.34 7.07 24.08
C SER A 234 -52.10 7.91 25.33
N LYS A 235 -51.92 9.23 25.17
CA LYS A 235 -51.84 10.20 26.27
C LYS A 235 -53.19 10.37 27.00
N PHE A 236 -53.89 9.28 27.32
CA PHE A 236 -54.98 9.29 28.28
C PHE A 236 -54.41 8.95 29.66
N HIS A 237 -53.95 9.97 30.38
CA HIS A 237 -53.75 9.85 31.82
C HIS A 237 -55.01 10.36 32.54
N GLY A 238 -56.05 9.53 32.48
CA GLY A 238 -57.02 9.42 33.56
C GLY A 238 -56.49 8.43 34.59
N VAL A 239 -56.22 8.94 35.79
CA VAL A 239 -56.21 8.23 37.09
C VAL A 239 -55.88 6.73 37.04
N PHE A 240 -54.60 6.37 36.93
CA PHE A 240 -53.99 5.24 37.64
C PHE A 240 -52.46 5.38 37.56
N LYS A 241 -51.88 6.08 38.54
CA LYS A 241 -50.44 6.00 38.81
C LYS A 241 -50.12 4.58 39.29
N LYS A 242 -49.91 3.65 38.37
CA LYS A 242 -49.19 2.42 38.67
C LYS A 242 -47.72 2.78 38.69
N LYS A 243 -47.17 2.90 39.91
CA LYS A 243 -45.75 3.10 40.18
C LYS A 243 -45.00 1.89 39.62
N ASP A 244 -44.65 1.91 38.34
CA ASP A 244 -43.76 0.92 37.77
C ASP A 244 -42.35 1.24 38.28
N LYS A 245 -41.90 0.36 39.17
CA LYS A 245 -40.54 0.36 39.69
C LYS A 245 -39.58 0.34 38.50
N SER A 246 -38.50 1.11 38.62
CA SER A 246 -37.28 0.98 37.82
C SER A 246 -36.79 -0.47 37.85
N ARG A 247 -37.33 -1.31 36.96
CA ARG A 247 -36.73 -2.59 36.62
C ARG A 247 -35.53 -2.22 35.77
N GLY A 248 -34.35 -2.37 36.37
CA GLY A 248 -33.07 -2.04 35.77
C GLY A 248 -33.05 -2.49 34.31
N LEU A 249 -32.48 -1.63 33.47
CA LEU A 249 -32.09 -2.01 32.13
C LEU A 249 -31.49 -3.42 32.20
N PRO A 250 -32.03 -4.41 31.47
CA PRO A 250 -31.19 -5.56 31.20
C PRO A 250 -29.97 -4.97 30.51
N LYS A 251 -28.79 -5.14 31.11
CA LYS A 251 -27.52 -5.01 30.40
C LYS A 251 -27.66 -5.88 29.16
N ARG A 252 -28.11 -5.28 28.06
CA ARG A 252 -28.21 -5.94 26.78
C ARG A 252 -26.76 -5.97 26.36
N ASN A 253 -26.16 -7.15 26.47
CA ASN A 253 -24.83 -7.40 25.93
C ASN A 253 -24.80 -6.76 24.55
N SER A 254 -23.82 -5.86 24.37
CA SER A 254 -23.52 -5.19 23.12
C SER A 254 -23.78 -6.16 21.97
N GLN A 255 -24.70 -5.80 21.06
CA GLN A 255 -24.97 -6.57 19.84
C GLN A 255 -23.86 -6.38 18.80
N VAL A 256 -22.65 -5.98 19.22
CA VAL A 256 -21.44 -6.31 18.49
C VAL A 256 -21.24 -7.80 18.69
N ALA A 257 -21.56 -8.59 17.68
CA ALA A 257 -21.12 -9.97 17.60
C ALA A 257 -19.59 -9.97 17.72
N THR A 258 -19.08 -10.17 18.94
CA THR A 258 -17.67 -10.46 19.21
C THR A 258 -17.41 -11.89 18.76
N THR A 259 -17.39 -12.09 17.44
CA THR A 259 -16.67 -13.22 16.85
C THR A 259 -15.21 -12.80 16.73
N ASN A 260 -14.40 -13.41 17.58
CA ASN A 260 -12.94 -13.42 17.65
C ASN A 260 -12.31 -12.27 18.47
N GLY A 261 -11.80 -12.64 19.64
CA GLY A 261 -10.86 -11.87 20.43
C GLY A 261 -9.48 -11.82 19.77
N GLU A 262 -9.37 -11.11 18.66
CA GLU A 262 -8.12 -10.47 18.29
C GLU A 262 -8.14 -9.09 18.96
N SER A 263 -7.20 -8.88 19.88
CA SER A 263 -6.94 -7.61 20.57
C SER A 263 -7.14 -6.42 19.64
N SER A 264 -8.25 -5.69 19.79
CA SER A 264 -8.58 -4.60 18.89
C SER A 264 -7.45 -3.57 18.93
N LEU A 265 -6.77 -3.35 17.80
CA LEU A 265 -5.68 -2.39 17.69
C LEU A 265 -6.14 -1.02 18.20
N GLY A 266 -5.37 -0.43 19.11
CA GLY A 266 -5.66 0.90 19.64
C GLY A 266 -5.50 1.97 18.56
N ILE A 267 -6.27 3.05 18.68
CA ILE A 267 -6.16 4.23 17.80
C ILE A 267 -4.71 4.72 17.66
N PRO A 268 -3.90 4.82 18.74
CA PRO A 268 -2.51 5.28 18.61
C PRO A 268 -1.68 4.37 17.70
N GLN A 269 -1.96 3.06 17.67
CA GLN A 269 -1.27 2.09 16.82
C GLN A 269 -1.63 2.26 15.34
N LEU A 270 -2.92 2.50 15.05
CA LEU A 270 -3.38 2.81 13.70
C LEU A 270 -2.77 4.13 13.19
N CYS A 271 -2.65 5.15 14.04
CA CYS A 271 -1.98 6.41 13.71
C CYS A 271 -0.50 6.21 13.34
N VAL A 272 0.26 5.43 14.14
CA VAL A 272 1.67 5.11 13.84
C VAL A 272 1.80 4.36 12.52
N ARG A 273 0.90 3.40 12.23
CA ARG A 273 0.88 2.69 10.94
C ARG A 273 0.63 3.64 9.77
N ILE A 274 -0.33 4.56 9.90
CA ILE A 274 -0.59 5.58 8.87
C ILE A 274 0.64 6.48 8.65
N ASN A 275 1.26 6.97 9.72
CA ASN A 275 2.48 7.78 9.63
C ASN A 275 3.63 7.00 8.99
N THR A 276 3.74 5.69 9.28
CA THR A 276 4.74 4.80 8.70
C THR A 276 4.58 4.71 7.18
N LEU A 277 3.36 4.49 6.68
CA LEU A 277 3.10 4.45 5.24
C LEU A 277 3.37 5.80 4.56
N HIS A 278 3.07 6.90 5.24
CA HIS A 278 3.41 8.23 4.74
C HIS A 278 4.93 8.44 4.65
N GLN A 279 5.67 8.00 5.68
CA GLN A 279 7.13 8.12 5.73
C GLN A 279 7.78 7.30 4.61
N ILE A 280 7.37 6.04 4.41
CA ILE A 280 7.88 5.21 3.29
C ILE A 280 7.69 5.94 1.97
N LYS A 281 6.48 6.45 1.70
CA LYS A 281 6.21 7.19 0.46
C LYS A 281 7.17 8.38 0.29
N SER A 282 7.40 9.16 1.35
CA SER A 282 8.28 10.32 1.29
C SER A 282 9.74 9.93 1.03
N GLU A 283 10.21 8.85 1.64
CA GLU A 283 11.58 8.37 1.48
C GLU A 283 11.83 7.73 0.11
N ILE A 284 10.81 7.11 -0.50
CA ILE A 284 10.91 6.60 -1.87
C ILE A 284 11.16 7.72 -2.87
N ASP A 285 10.48 8.86 -2.73
CA ASP A 285 10.72 10.03 -3.60
C ASP A 285 12.18 10.56 -3.49
N VAL A 286 12.83 10.37 -2.33
CA VAL A 286 14.25 10.73 -2.13
C VAL A 286 15.17 9.65 -2.69
N LEU A 287 14.84 8.39 -2.44
CA LEU A 287 15.59 7.23 -2.91
C LEU A 287 15.68 7.19 -4.44
N GLU A 288 14.57 7.44 -5.15
CA GLU A 288 14.57 7.50 -6.62
C GLU A 288 15.60 8.50 -7.14
N LYS A 289 15.71 9.68 -6.52
CA LYS A 289 16.71 10.69 -6.86
C LYS A 289 18.12 10.21 -6.57
N ARG A 290 18.36 9.52 -5.45
CA ARG A 290 19.67 8.91 -5.14
C ARG A 290 20.06 7.88 -6.19
N VAL A 291 19.17 6.96 -6.56
CA VAL A 291 19.44 5.95 -7.58
C VAL A 291 19.79 6.58 -8.93
N ILE A 292 19.13 7.69 -9.31
CA ILE A 292 19.48 8.47 -10.50
C ILE A 292 20.91 9.03 -10.40
N THR A 293 21.28 9.58 -9.24
CA THR A 293 22.63 10.10 -9.00
C THR A 293 23.69 9.01 -9.06
N HIS A 294 23.47 7.85 -8.42
CA HIS A 294 24.41 6.72 -8.50
C HIS A 294 24.58 6.22 -9.93
N LEU A 295 23.49 6.14 -10.70
CA LEU A 295 23.55 5.74 -12.10
C LEU A 295 24.37 6.74 -12.93
N ARG A 296 24.20 8.05 -12.72
CA ARG A 296 25.00 9.10 -13.40
C ARG A 296 26.48 9.04 -13.08
N ASN A 297 26.83 8.60 -11.88
CA ASN A 297 28.22 8.50 -11.42
C ASN A 297 28.86 7.14 -11.77
N SER A 298 28.11 6.20 -12.35
CA SER A 298 28.62 4.88 -12.71
C SER A 298 29.47 4.95 -13.98
N GLU A 299 30.65 4.32 -13.96
CA GLU A 299 31.53 4.18 -15.12
C GLU A 299 30.87 3.46 -16.30
N SER A 300 29.82 2.68 -16.04
CA SER A 300 29.08 1.89 -17.03
C SER A 300 27.91 2.62 -17.70
N ALA A 301 27.63 3.88 -17.34
CA ALA A 301 26.46 4.60 -17.83
C ALA A 301 26.69 5.27 -19.19
N GLN A 302 25.75 5.08 -20.13
CA GLN A 302 25.71 5.73 -21.44
C GLN A 302 24.62 6.81 -21.51
N VAL A 303 24.78 7.80 -22.39
CA VAL A 303 23.83 8.92 -22.55
C VAL A 303 22.40 8.42 -22.88
N GLU A 304 22.29 7.29 -23.58
CA GLU A 304 21.03 6.65 -23.98
C GLU A 304 20.29 6.01 -22.80
N ASP A 305 20.99 5.57 -21.75
CA ASP A 305 20.42 4.96 -20.53
C ASP A 305 19.56 5.95 -19.72
N PHE A 306 19.67 7.25 -20.03
CA PHE A 306 18.92 8.32 -19.39
C PHE A 306 17.67 8.74 -20.17
N SER A 307 17.42 8.17 -21.35
CA SER A 307 16.28 8.50 -22.18
C SER A 307 15.06 7.61 -21.85
N ASN A 308 13.94 8.25 -21.49
CA ASN A 308 12.57 7.71 -21.34
C ASN A 308 12.25 6.59 -20.31
N GLY A 309 13.22 5.90 -19.71
CA GLY A 309 12.96 4.80 -18.74
C GLY A 309 13.19 5.12 -17.26
N LEU A 310 13.81 6.27 -16.94
CA LEU A 310 14.30 6.60 -15.59
C LEU A 310 13.29 7.41 -14.73
N SER A 311 12.14 7.78 -15.28
CA SER A 311 11.27 8.82 -14.71
C SER A 311 10.42 8.35 -13.53
N LYS A 312 10.25 7.05 -13.33
CA LYS A 312 9.58 6.46 -12.17
C LYS A 312 10.28 5.16 -11.82
N LYS A 313 10.83 5.09 -10.60
CA LYS A 313 11.69 4.00 -10.16
C LYS A 313 11.12 3.19 -9.02
N PHE A 314 9.91 3.32 -8.55
CA PHE A 314 9.31 2.39 -7.60
C PHE A 314 7.81 2.52 -7.82
N ASP A 315 7.22 1.79 -8.77
CA ASP A 315 5.84 2.04 -9.20
C ASP A 315 4.80 1.44 -8.23
N LEU A 316 5.15 0.36 -7.53
CA LEU A 316 4.23 -0.40 -6.70
C LEU A 316 4.10 0.20 -5.29
N THR A 317 5.20 0.58 -4.67
CA THR A 317 5.21 1.03 -3.27
C THR A 317 4.45 2.34 -3.03
N PRO A 318 4.64 3.42 -3.82
CA PRO A 318 3.94 4.69 -3.60
C PRO A 318 2.42 4.55 -3.72
N SER A 319 1.95 3.79 -4.70
CA SER A 319 0.52 3.52 -4.88
C SER A 319 -0.05 2.70 -3.71
N ALA A 320 0.66 1.64 -3.30
CA ALA A 320 0.29 0.84 -2.14
C ALA A 320 0.27 1.65 -0.82
N CYS A 321 1.20 2.61 -0.65
CA CYS A 321 1.22 3.50 0.51
C CYS A 321 -0.01 4.42 0.52
N VAL A 322 -0.36 5.04 -0.61
CA VAL A 322 -1.54 5.92 -0.72
C VAL A 322 -2.83 5.15 -0.45
N GLU A 323 -3.00 3.99 -1.08
CA GLU A 323 -4.13 3.10 -0.84
C GLU A 323 -4.18 2.65 0.63
N GLY A 324 -3.02 2.34 1.20
CA GLY A 324 -2.90 1.92 2.57
C GLY A 324 -3.28 2.98 3.59
N VAL A 325 -2.81 4.21 3.39
CA VAL A 325 -3.21 5.36 4.20
C VAL A 325 -4.73 5.56 4.12
N GLN A 326 -5.32 5.45 2.92
CA GLN A 326 -6.76 5.53 2.74
C GLN A 326 -7.52 4.45 3.52
N GLN A 327 -7.13 3.19 3.38
CA GLN A 327 -7.80 2.06 4.05
C GLN A 327 -7.70 2.17 5.57
N LEU A 328 -6.51 2.52 6.09
CA LEU A 328 -6.30 2.68 7.52
C LEU A 328 -7.05 3.89 8.10
N SER A 329 -7.09 5.00 7.36
CA SER A 329 -7.85 6.20 7.77
C SER A 329 -9.35 5.90 7.88
N GLU A 330 -9.90 5.18 6.89
CA GLU A 330 -11.30 4.76 6.91
C GLU A 330 -11.57 3.75 8.04
N ALA A 331 -10.73 2.71 8.19
CA ALA A 331 -10.88 1.75 9.28
C ALA A 331 -10.82 2.42 10.67
N LEU A 332 -9.88 3.35 10.88
CA LEU A 332 -9.76 4.13 12.10
C LEU A 332 -11.02 4.95 12.36
N ALA A 333 -11.51 5.69 11.35
CA ALA A 333 -12.70 6.52 11.50
C ALA A 333 -13.94 5.70 11.91
N TYR A 334 -14.21 4.59 11.21
CA TYR A 334 -15.37 3.76 11.52
C TYR A 334 -15.22 3.00 12.84
N LYS A 335 -14.00 2.62 13.23
CA LYS A 335 -13.74 2.08 14.57
C LYS A 335 -14.07 3.12 15.65
N VAL A 336 -13.55 4.34 15.53
CA VAL A 336 -13.80 5.40 16.52
C VAL A 336 -15.31 5.63 16.66
N ILE A 337 -16.03 5.83 15.55
CA ILE A 337 -17.45 6.20 15.60
C ILE A 337 -18.35 5.04 16.05
N PHE A 338 -18.16 3.83 15.53
CA PHE A 338 -19.10 2.72 15.75
C PHE A 338 -18.70 1.74 16.86
N HIS A 339 -17.42 1.71 17.24
CA HIS A 339 -16.93 0.85 18.31
C HIS A 339 -16.57 1.67 19.56
N ASP A 340 -15.68 2.66 19.44
CA ASP A 340 -15.15 3.36 20.62
C ASP A 340 -16.15 4.40 21.17
N LEU A 341 -16.95 5.03 20.30
CA LEU A 341 -18.01 5.98 20.65
C LEU A 341 -19.42 5.35 20.63
N SER A 342 -19.51 4.02 20.61
CA SER A 342 -20.81 3.34 20.49
C SER A 342 -21.73 3.68 21.66
N HIS A 343 -21.19 3.91 22.86
CA HIS A 343 -21.97 4.21 24.06
C HIS A 343 -22.68 5.57 23.99
N VAL A 344 -22.05 6.58 23.40
CA VAL A 344 -22.66 7.92 23.21
C VAL A 344 -23.45 8.03 21.91
N LEU A 345 -23.04 7.33 20.85
CA LEU A 345 -23.74 7.33 19.57
C LEU A 345 -24.89 6.31 19.54
N TRP A 346 -24.57 5.01 19.58
CA TRP A 346 -25.52 3.93 19.35
C TRP A 346 -26.38 3.61 20.58
N ASP A 347 -25.82 3.71 21.78
CA ASP A 347 -26.53 3.45 23.04
C ASP A 347 -26.97 4.73 23.76
N GLY A 348 -26.67 5.91 23.19
CA GLY A 348 -26.97 7.21 23.78
C GLY A 348 -27.94 8.04 22.96
N LEU A 349 -27.54 8.42 21.74
CA LEU A 349 -28.23 9.42 20.92
C LEU A 349 -29.71 9.08 20.68
N TYR A 350 -30.60 9.98 21.07
CA TYR A 350 -32.06 9.94 20.93
C TYR A 350 -32.77 8.74 21.57
N ILE A 351 -32.11 8.00 22.47
CA ILE A 351 -32.79 6.94 23.23
C ILE A 351 -33.82 7.58 24.17
N GLY A 352 -35.06 7.07 24.10
CA GLY A 352 -36.20 7.56 24.86
C GLY A 352 -36.86 8.76 24.20
N ASP A 353 -36.22 9.92 24.28
CA ASP A 353 -36.75 11.18 23.75
C ASP A 353 -35.65 12.06 23.15
N ALA A 354 -35.94 12.66 21.99
CA ALA A 354 -34.98 13.44 21.20
C ALA A 354 -34.49 14.70 21.94
N SER A 355 -35.31 15.31 22.81
CA SER A 355 -34.93 16.50 23.57
C SER A 355 -33.99 16.19 24.73
N SER A 356 -34.07 14.98 25.30
CA SER A 356 -33.31 14.55 26.47
C SER A 356 -31.96 13.92 26.16
N SER A 357 -31.85 13.22 25.04
CA SER A 357 -30.67 12.44 24.65
C SER A 357 -30.05 13.02 23.37
N ARG A 358 -29.47 14.21 23.48
CA ARG A 358 -28.95 15.02 22.35
C ARG A 358 -27.56 14.60 21.89
N ILE A 359 -27.08 15.17 20.78
CA ILE A 359 -25.78 14.88 20.17
C ILE A 359 -24.55 15.35 20.98
N TYR A 360 -24.71 16.25 21.94
CA TYR A 360 -23.58 16.93 22.61
C TYR A 360 -22.54 16.00 23.27
N PRO A 361 -22.92 14.91 23.98
CA PRO A 361 -21.93 13.99 24.54
C PRO A 361 -21.05 13.35 23.46
N PHE A 362 -21.63 13.01 22.31
CA PHE A 362 -20.89 12.48 21.17
C PHE A 362 -19.94 13.52 20.56
N ILE A 363 -20.38 14.77 20.43
CA ILE A 363 -19.52 15.87 19.95
C ILE A 363 -18.31 16.08 20.87
N GLN A 364 -18.53 16.10 22.19
CA GLN A 364 -17.46 16.30 23.18
C GLN A 364 -16.39 15.20 23.11
N GLU A 365 -16.81 13.94 22.96
CA GLU A 365 -15.86 12.84 22.85
C GLU A 365 -15.13 12.85 21.49
N ILE A 366 -15.80 13.19 20.37
CA ILE A 366 -15.11 13.39 19.08
C ILE A 366 -14.05 14.49 19.19
N GLU A 367 -14.34 15.59 19.85
CA GLU A 367 -13.39 16.69 20.00
C GLU A 367 -12.07 16.22 20.66
N GLN A 368 -12.16 15.41 21.72
CA GLN A 368 -10.98 14.80 22.35
C GLN A 368 -10.24 13.84 21.41
N PHE A 369 -10.97 13.10 20.58
CA PHE A 369 -10.35 12.26 19.55
C PHE A 369 -9.63 13.10 18.48
N LEU A 370 -10.22 14.19 18.01
CA LEU A 370 -9.60 15.08 17.03
C LEU A 370 -8.32 15.74 17.57
N LEU A 371 -8.28 16.07 18.87
CA LEU A 371 -7.06 16.52 19.54
C LEU A 371 -5.98 15.42 19.52
N THR A 372 -6.35 14.19 19.89
CA THR A 372 -5.42 13.05 19.87
C THR A 372 -4.85 12.79 18.47
N ILE A 373 -5.68 12.86 17.43
CA ILE A 373 -5.23 12.72 16.03
C ILE A 373 -4.31 13.86 15.63
N SER A 374 -4.60 15.09 16.06
CA SER A 374 -3.78 16.26 15.74
C SER A 374 -2.37 16.14 16.31
N ASP A 375 -2.25 15.58 17.52
CA ASP A 375 -0.97 15.33 18.21
C ASP A 375 -0.22 14.12 17.68
N THR A 376 -0.90 13.07 17.22
CA THR A 376 -0.25 11.80 16.86
C THR A 376 0.03 11.65 15.37
N VAL A 377 -0.73 12.30 14.49
CA VAL A 377 -0.64 12.10 13.03
C VAL A 377 0.09 13.25 12.34
N HIS A 378 0.89 12.91 11.32
CA HIS A 378 1.56 13.88 10.47
C HIS A 378 0.57 14.79 9.73
N GLU A 379 0.88 16.10 9.64
CA GLU A 379 -0.01 17.14 9.10
C GLU A 379 -0.52 16.81 7.68
N LYS A 380 0.35 16.32 6.79
CA LYS A 380 -0.01 15.94 5.41
C LYS A 380 -1.06 14.84 5.30
N VAL A 381 -1.31 14.08 6.37
CA VAL A 381 -2.31 13.00 6.41
C VAL A 381 -3.49 13.33 7.32
N ARG A 382 -3.32 14.27 8.25
CA ARG A 382 -4.32 14.67 9.23
C ARG A 382 -5.66 15.05 8.59
N THR A 383 -5.65 15.91 7.57
CA THR A 383 -6.88 16.34 6.88
C THR A 383 -7.67 15.17 6.32
N ARG A 384 -6.99 14.13 5.81
CA ARG A 384 -7.63 12.92 5.29
C ARG A 384 -8.36 12.16 6.40
N ILE A 385 -7.69 11.94 7.53
CA ILE A 385 -8.29 11.25 8.68
C ILE A 385 -9.49 12.02 9.22
N ILE A 386 -9.35 13.34 9.44
CA ILE A 386 -10.46 14.17 9.93
C ILE A 386 -11.65 14.13 8.96
N THR A 387 -11.39 14.12 7.65
CA THR A 387 -12.42 13.97 6.62
C THR A 387 -13.12 12.61 6.71
N ASP A 388 -12.37 11.52 6.93
CA ASP A 388 -12.96 10.19 7.06
C ASP A 388 -13.74 10.03 8.39
N ILE A 389 -13.30 10.71 9.47
CA ILE A 389 -14.07 10.82 10.72
C ILE A 389 -15.38 11.58 10.50
N LEU A 390 -15.36 12.72 9.78
CA LEU A 390 -16.59 13.45 9.42
C LEU A 390 -17.58 12.53 8.69
N LYS A 391 -17.12 11.78 7.67
CA LYS A 391 -17.97 10.83 6.94
C LYS A 391 -18.56 9.78 7.86
N ALA A 392 -17.74 9.17 8.71
CA ALA A 392 -18.19 8.17 9.66
C ALA A 392 -19.21 8.75 10.66
N SER A 393 -19.02 9.99 11.12
CA SER A 393 -19.97 10.69 12.00
C SER A 393 -21.31 10.96 11.32
N VAL A 394 -21.30 11.40 10.05
CA VAL A 394 -22.52 11.62 9.26
C VAL A 394 -23.25 10.29 9.01
N ASP A 395 -22.52 9.24 8.65
CA ASP A 395 -23.07 7.89 8.48
C ASP A 395 -23.66 7.37 9.79
N GLY A 396 -22.96 7.56 10.92
CA GLY A 396 -23.41 7.18 12.25
C GLY A 396 -24.68 7.90 12.67
N PHE A 397 -24.74 9.21 12.44
CA PHE A 397 -25.93 10.02 12.68
C PHE A 397 -27.12 9.52 11.86
N LEU A 398 -26.94 9.28 10.55
CA LEU A 398 -27.99 8.74 9.70
C LEU A 398 -28.43 7.33 10.11
N LEU A 399 -27.49 6.49 10.53
CA LEU A 399 -27.79 5.14 11.00
C LEU A 399 -28.62 5.18 12.28
N VAL A 400 -28.34 6.09 13.20
CA VAL A 400 -29.17 6.32 14.39
C VAL A 400 -30.60 6.72 14.01
N LEU A 401 -30.76 7.63 13.04
CA LEU A 401 -32.07 8.13 12.61
C LEU A 401 -32.91 7.10 11.84
N LEU A 402 -32.28 6.29 10.99
CA LEU A 402 -32.95 5.41 10.03
C LEU A 402 -32.89 3.93 10.43
N ALA A 403 -32.03 3.59 11.39
CA ALA A 403 -31.72 2.22 11.75
C ALA A 403 -31.27 2.05 13.21
N GLY A 404 -31.58 2.98 14.12
CA GLY A 404 -31.15 2.90 15.53
C GLY A 404 -31.97 1.96 16.43
N GLY A 405 -32.99 1.29 15.91
CA GLY A 405 -33.80 0.33 16.68
C GLY A 405 -34.94 0.95 17.52
N PRO A 406 -35.79 0.13 18.15
CA PRO A 406 -37.12 0.54 18.65
C PRO A 406 -37.11 1.50 19.84
N SER A 407 -35.96 1.79 20.45
CA SER A 407 -35.82 2.72 21.57
C SER A 407 -35.83 4.19 21.14
N ARG A 408 -35.91 4.47 19.84
CA ARG A 408 -35.91 5.79 19.23
C ARG A 408 -37.24 6.04 18.52
N SER A 409 -37.78 7.23 18.67
CA SER A 409 -38.99 7.63 17.97
C SER A 409 -39.03 9.15 17.83
N PHE A 410 -39.52 9.65 16.71
CA PHE A 410 -39.50 11.07 16.36
C PHE A 410 -40.88 11.56 15.94
N THR A 411 -41.25 12.73 16.44
CA THR A 411 -42.41 13.50 16.00
C THR A 411 -41.97 14.59 15.00
N ARG A 412 -42.92 15.30 14.39
CA ARG A 412 -42.59 16.45 13.53
C ARG A 412 -41.95 17.60 14.31
N GLN A 413 -42.27 17.75 15.60
CA GLN A 413 -41.72 18.81 16.45
C GLN A 413 -40.22 18.61 16.71
N ASP A 414 -39.77 17.35 16.69
CA ASP A 414 -38.35 17.01 16.88
C ASP A 414 -37.49 17.36 15.67
N SER A 415 -38.07 17.69 14.50
CA SER A 415 -37.30 17.99 13.29
C SER A 415 -36.29 19.12 13.46
N GLN A 416 -36.64 20.18 14.21
CA GLN A 416 -35.70 21.26 14.51
C GLN A 416 -34.53 20.78 15.36
N ILE A 417 -34.79 19.92 16.34
CA ILE A 417 -33.75 19.31 17.20
C ILE A 417 -32.74 18.53 16.34
N LEU A 418 -33.25 17.71 15.40
CA LEU A 418 -32.39 16.93 14.51
C LEU A 418 -31.53 17.81 13.60
N GLU A 419 -32.09 18.90 13.09
CA GLU A 419 -31.38 19.85 12.24
C GLU A 419 -30.30 20.64 13.02
N ASP A 420 -30.61 21.09 14.24
CA ASP A 420 -29.67 21.79 15.12
C ASP A 420 -28.51 20.89 15.55
N ASP A 421 -28.81 19.63 15.87
CA ASP A 421 -27.80 18.63 16.23
C ASP A 421 -26.91 18.28 15.04
N PHE A 422 -27.48 18.15 13.84
CA PHE A 422 -26.69 17.93 12.63
C PHE A 422 -25.81 19.14 12.28
N LYS A 423 -26.32 20.36 12.46
CA LYS A 423 -25.53 21.58 12.32
C LYS A 423 -24.35 21.59 13.30
N SER A 424 -24.57 21.17 14.54
CA SER A 424 -23.50 21.08 15.55
C SER A 424 -22.38 20.11 15.14
N ILE A 425 -22.71 19.00 14.46
CA ILE A 425 -21.69 18.11 13.87
C ILE A 425 -20.89 18.84 12.79
N LYS A 426 -21.54 19.57 11.88
CA LYS A 426 -20.83 20.34 10.83
C LYS A 426 -19.93 21.41 11.43
N ASP A 427 -20.42 22.15 12.42
CA ASP A 427 -19.70 23.23 13.09
C ASP A 427 -18.45 22.71 13.82
N LEU A 428 -18.51 21.51 14.42
CA LEU A 428 -17.35 20.83 15.02
C LEU A 428 -16.20 20.63 14.01
N PHE A 429 -16.50 20.12 12.82
CA PHE A 429 -15.47 19.87 11.80
C PHE A 429 -15.03 21.13 11.05
N TRP A 430 -15.87 22.17 11.04
CA TRP A 430 -15.51 23.48 10.51
C TRP A 430 -14.56 24.24 11.45
N ALA A 431 -14.74 24.07 12.78
CA ALA A 431 -13.89 24.61 13.83
C ALA A 431 -13.60 26.11 13.66
N ASN A 432 -14.63 26.93 13.40
CA ASN A 432 -14.52 28.37 13.18
C ASN A 432 -13.57 28.80 12.04
N GLY A 433 -13.30 27.90 11.09
CA GLY A 433 -12.38 28.13 9.96
C GLY A 433 -11.02 27.48 10.10
N ASP A 434 -10.68 26.96 11.29
CA ASP A 434 -9.40 26.28 11.56
C ASP A 434 -9.45 24.77 11.20
N GLY A 435 -10.64 24.26 10.86
CA GLY A 435 -10.89 22.85 10.56
C GLY A 435 -10.89 22.51 9.06
N LEU A 436 -11.87 21.70 8.65
CA LEU A 436 -12.04 21.30 7.25
C LEU A 436 -12.66 22.44 6.41
N PRO A 437 -12.33 22.52 5.10
CA PRO A 437 -13.00 23.44 4.19
C PRO A 437 -14.51 23.19 4.12
N ILE A 438 -15.31 24.26 4.13
CA ILE A 438 -16.78 24.15 4.14
C ILE A 438 -17.33 23.37 2.94
N GLU A 439 -16.72 23.51 1.77
CA GLU A 439 -17.09 22.77 0.55
C GLU A 439 -16.94 21.25 0.74
N LEU A 440 -15.91 20.83 1.48
CA LEU A 440 -15.67 19.42 1.78
C LEU A 440 -16.70 18.90 2.79
N ILE A 441 -17.02 19.71 3.80
CA ILE A 441 -18.04 19.40 4.80
C ILE A 441 -19.41 19.23 4.13
N ASP A 442 -19.79 20.18 3.29
CA ASP A 442 -21.07 20.16 2.56
C ASP A 442 -21.17 18.97 1.62
N LYS A 443 -20.09 18.65 0.90
CA LYS A 443 -20.02 17.48 0.02
C LYS A 443 -20.32 16.18 0.76
N PHE A 444 -19.70 15.94 1.92
CA PHE A 444 -19.91 14.71 2.68
C PHE A 444 -21.17 14.74 3.57
N SER A 445 -21.74 15.91 3.80
CA SER A 445 -22.99 16.11 4.55
C SER A 445 -24.24 16.07 3.67
N ALA A 446 -24.09 16.12 2.34
CA ALA A 446 -25.20 16.31 1.40
C ALA A 446 -26.36 15.31 1.58
N THR A 447 -26.04 14.03 1.76
CA THR A 447 -27.06 12.98 1.96
C THR A 447 -27.91 13.24 3.20
N ALA A 448 -27.29 13.61 4.32
CA ALA A 448 -28.01 13.91 5.56
C ALA A 448 -28.85 15.18 5.43
N SER A 449 -28.31 16.23 4.82
CA SER A 449 -29.05 17.47 4.51
C SER A 449 -30.31 17.22 3.68
N HIS A 450 -30.28 16.24 2.77
CA HIS A 450 -31.44 15.89 1.94
C HIS A 450 -32.47 14.99 2.67
N ILE A 451 -32.05 14.23 3.68
CA ILE A 451 -32.91 13.31 4.44
C ILE A 451 -33.64 14.02 5.58
N LEU A 452 -32.97 14.95 6.28
CA LEU A 452 -33.54 15.67 7.43
C LEU A 452 -34.93 16.30 7.16
N PRO A 453 -35.20 16.91 6.00
CA PRO A 453 -36.53 17.45 5.68
C PRO A 453 -37.68 16.42 5.70
N LEU A 454 -37.38 15.12 5.54
CA LEU A 454 -38.39 14.06 5.67
C LEU A 454 -38.94 13.99 7.10
N PHE A 455 -38.14 14.35 8.10
CA PHE A 455 -38.56 14.36 9.51
C PHE A 455 -39.50 15.53 9.83
N ARG A 456 -39.50 16.60 9.03
CA ARG A 456 -40.43 17.73 9.13
C ARG A 456 -41.76 17.49 8.39
N SER A 457 -41.72 16.65 7.36
CA SER A 457 -42.85 16.38 6.45
C SER A 457 -44.06 15.83 7.19
N ASP A 458 -45.26 16.17 6.70
CA ASP A 458 -46.51 15.60 7.18
C ASP A 458 -46.55 14.07 6.95
N THR A 459 -47.12 13.33 7.90
CA THR A 459 -47.12 11.86 7.86
C THR A 459 -47.91 11.30 6.69
N GLU A 460 -49.06 11.89 6.33
CA GLU A 460 -49.84 11.41 5.17
C GLU A 460 -49.10 11.70 3.87
N ALA A 461 -48.51 12.90 3.74
CA ALA A 461 -47.66 13.24 2.60
C ALA A 461 -46.44 12.31 2.46
N LEU A 462 -45.84 11.90 3.59
CA LEU A 462 -44.72 10.95 3.62
C LEU A 462 -45.16 9.54 3.18
N ILE A 463 -46.33 9.09 3.62
CA ILE A 463 -46.94 7.82 3.17
C ILE A 463 -47.20 7.85 1.66
N ASP A 464 -47.75 8.94 1.12
CA ASP A 464 -48.01 9.07 -0.31
C ASP A 464 -46.72 9.15 -1.13
N ARG A 465 -45.69 9.83 -0.61
CA ARG A 465 -44.35 9.82 -1.21
C ARG A 465 -43.77 8.41 -1.23
N PHE A 466 -43.90 7.64 -0.14
CA PHE A 466 -43.49 6.24 -0.10
C PHE A 466 -44.23 5.38 -1.14
N ARG A 467 -45.56 5.52 -1.25
CA ARG A 467 -46.36 4.79 -2.24
C ARG A 467 -45.91 5.08 -3.68
N ARG A 468 -45.66 6.34 -4.01
CA ARG A 468 -45.17 6.74 -5.34
C ARG A 468 -43.79 6.16 -5.62
N ALA A 469 -42.85 6.30 -4.68
CA ALA A 469 -41.50 5.76 -4.83
C ALA A 469 -41.51 4.23 -4.98
N ALA A 470 -42.35 3.52 -4.21
CA ALA A 470 -42.50 2.08 -4.34
C ALA A 470 -43.14 1.67 -5.69
N LEU A 471 -44.10 2.45 -6.19
CA LEU A 471 -44.71 2.22 -7.50
C LEU A 471 -43.71 2.43 -8.64
N GLU A 472 -42.88 3.47 -8.56
CA GLU A 472 -41.80 3.74 -9.51
C GLU A 472 -40.74 2.64 -9.50
N ALA A 473 -40.36 2.15 -8.32
CA ALA A 473 -39.31 1.13 -8.18
C ALA A 473 -39.78 -0.29 -8.55
N TYR A 474 -41.05 -0.65 -8.29
CA TYR A 474 -41.53 -2.03 -8.42
C TYR A 474 -42.68 -2.20 -9.43
N GLY A 475 -43.10 -1.13 -10.10
CA GLY A 475 -44.10 -1.17 -11.17
C GLY A 475 -45.47 -1.70 -10.73
N SER A 476 -46.15 -2.43 -11.61
CA SER A 476 -47.51 -2.93 -11.39
C SER A 476 -47.66 -3.83 -10.16
N ALA A 477 -46.59 -4.49 -9.72
CA ALA A 477 -46.58 -5.33 -8.51
C ALA A 477 -46.93 -4.54 -7.24
N ALA A 478 -46.56 -3.26 -7.17
CA ALA A 478 -46.86 -2.38 -6.04
C ALA A 478 -48.30 -1.84 -6.03
N LYS A 479 -49.08 -2.01 -7.12
CA LYS A 479 -50.48 -1.55 -7.20
C LYS A 479 -51.44 -2.40 -6.36
N SER A 480 -51.18 -3.70 -6.22
CA SER A 480 -52.02 -4.64 -5.45
C SER A 480 -51.52 -4.82 -4.01
N ARG A 481 -50.20 -4.88 -3.81
CA ARG A 481 -49.56 -5.00 -2.49
C ARG A 481 -48.19 -4.33 -2.53
N LEU A 482 -47.94 -3.38 -1.64
CA LEU A 482 -46.63 -2.73 -1.53
C LEU A 482 -45.59 -3.77 -1.08
N PRO A 483 -44.55 -4.07 -1.89
CA PRO A 483 -43.49 -4.99 -1.48
C PRO A 483 -42.60 -4.33 -0.43
N LEU A 484 -42.03 -5.15 0.46
CA LEU A 484 -41.04 -4.65 1.42
C LEU A 484 -39.76 -4.28 0.65
N PRO A 485 -39.33 -3.01 0.64
CA PRO A 485 -38.13 -2.60 -0.08
C PRO A 485 -36.88 -3.30 0.49
N PRO A 486 -35.99 -3.85 -0.35
CA PRO A 486 -34.71 -4.35 0.12
C PRO A 486 -33.89 -3.19 0.70
N THR A 487 -32.97 -3.51 1.61
CA THR A 487 -32.04 -2.49 2.10
C THR A 487 -31.00 -2.24 1.02
N SER A 488 -31.00 -1.04 0.45
CA SER A 488 -30.07 -0.60 -0.60
C SER A 488 -28.63 -0.37 -0.11
N GLY A 489 -28.44 -0.26 1.21
CA GLY A 489 -27.15 0.13 1.80
C GLY A 489 -26.75 1.59 1.56
N GLN A 490 -27.61 2.36 0.88
CA GLN A 490 -27.43 3.78 0.58
C GLN A 490 -28.69 4.55 0.93
N TRP A 491 -28.53 5.72 1.54
CA TRP A 491 -29.65 6.55 1.93
C TRP A 491 -29.96 7.60 0.86
N HIS A 492 -31.23 7.73 0.49
CA HIS A 492 -31.66 8.75 -0.47
C HIS A 492 -33.10 9.18 -0.17
N PRO A 493 -33.45 10.48 -0.25
CA PRO A 493 -34.79 10.97 0.13
C PRO A 493 -35.94 10.44 -0.72
N SER A 494 -35.65 9.93 -1.92
CA SER A 494 -36.63 9.31 -2.81
C SER A 494 -36.53 7.78 -2.86
N ASP A 495 -35.60 7.18 -2.11
CA ASP A 495 -35.48 5.73 -2.01
C ASP A 495 -36.61 5.15 -1.12
N PRO A 496 -37.35 4.12 -1.60
CA PRO A 496 -38.41 3.50 -0.82
C PRO A 496 -37.96 2.96 0.54
N ASN A 497 -36.75 2.41 0.65
CA ASN A 497 -36.25 1.86 1.93
C ASN A 497 -36.02 2.97 2.96
N THR A 498 -35.42 4.08 2.54
CA THR A 498 -35.20 5.28 3.36
C THR A 498 -36.52 5.86 3.87
N LEU A 499 -37.51 6.05 2.97
CA LEU A 499 -38.83 6.55 3.33
C LEU A 499 -39.56 5.62 4.30
N LEU A 500 -39.49 4.31 4.07
CA LEU A 500 -40.05 3.30 4.98
C LEU A 500 -39.41 3.38 6.36
N ARG A 501 -38.10 3.56 6.44
CA ARG A 501 -37.37 3.72 7.71
C ARG A 501 -37.82 4.97 8.45
N VAL A 502 -37.93 6.13 7.80
CA VAL A 502 -38.46 7.34 8.45
C VAL A 502 -39.87 7.10 9.02
N LEU A 503 -40.74 6.40 8.29
CA LEU A 503 -42.06 6.01 8.79
C LEU A 503 -41.99 5.06 10.00
N CYS A 504 -41.02 4.15 10.04
CA CYS A 504 -40.83 3.22 11.16
C CYS A 504 -40.52 3.93 12.49
N TYR A 505 -39.76 5.03 12.42
CA TYR A 505 -39.41 5.86 13.57
C TYR A 505 -40.37 7.03 13.80
N ARG A 506 -41.39 7.23 12.94
CA ARG A 506 -42.40 8.28 13.11
C ARG A 506 -43.37 7.92 14.23
N ASN A 507 -43.32 8.67 15.33
CA ASN A 507 -44.20 8.49 16.49
C ASN A 507 -45.58 9.14 16.31
N GLU A 508 -46.28 8.76 15.23
CA GLU A 508 -47.64 9.23 14.94
C GLU A 508 -48.54 8.05 14.61
N ASP A 509 -49.82 8.16 15.00
CA ASP A 509 -50.77 7.05 14.89
C ASP A 509 -51.02 6.64 13.43
N ALA A 510 -51.02 7.60 12.50
CA ALA A 510 -51.15 7.35 11.05
C ALA A 510 -50.03 6.46 10.51
N ALA A 511 -48.76 6.76 10.83
CA ALA A 511 -47.61 5.96 10.43
C ALA A 511 -47.68 4.54 11.03
N SER A 512 -47.98 4.43 12.33
CA SER A 512 -48.06 3.13 13.01
C SER A 512 -49.19 2.25 12.46
N LYS A 513 -50.36 2.83 12.14
CA LYS A 513 -51.47 2.14 11.48
C LYS A 513 -51.12 1.69 10.06
N PHE A 514 -50.49 2.56 9.28
CA PHE A 514 -50.04 2.24 7.91
C PHE A 514 -49.07 1.06 7.90
N LEU A 515 -48.03 1.07 8.75
CA LEU A 515 -47.03 0.00 8.82
C LEU A 515 -47.62 -1.33 9.29
N LYS A 516 -48.56 -1.28 10.25
CA LYS A 516 -49.29 -2.47 10.70
C LYS A 516 -50.13 -3.06 9.56
N LYS A 517 -50.88 -2.24 8.82
CA LYS A 517 -51.77 -2.68 7.74
C LYS A 517 -50.99 -3.23 6.54
N THR A 518 -49.88 -2.60 6.18
CA THR A 518 -49.14 -2.93 4.95
C THR A 518 -48.18 -4.11 5.15
N TYR A 519 -47.47 -4.17 6.28
CA TYR A 519 -46.38 -5.13 6.50
C TYR A 519 -46.51 -5.96 7.78
N ASN A 520 -47.54 -5.69 8.61
CA ASN A 520 -47.70 -6.32 9.92
C ASN A 520 -46.47 -6.17 10.84
N LEU A 521 -45.78 -5.02 10.79
CA LEU A 521 -44.59 -4.81 11.63
C LEU A 521 -44.93 -4.80 13.13
N PRO A 522 -44.08 -5.42 13.97
CA PRO A 522 -44.28 -5.44 15.42
C PRO A 522 -43.90 -4.10 16.07
N LYS A 523 -44.45 -3.84 17.27
CA LYS A 523 -44.11 -2.65 18.08
C LYS A 523 -42.80 -2.80 18.87
N LYS A 524 -42.40 -4.03 19.14
CA LYS A 524 -41.20 -4.41 19.89
C LYS A 524 -40.60 -5.65 19.22
N LEU A 525 -39.27 -5.78 19.30
CA LEU A 525 -38.56 -6.98 18.87
C LEU A 525 -38.70 -8.10 19.89
#